data_AF-A0A950T5J6-F1
#
_entry.id   AF-A0A950T5J6-F1
#
_cell.length_a   1.000
_cell.length_b   1.000
_cell.length_c   1.000
_cell.angle_alpha   90.00
_cell.angle_beta   90.00
_cell.angle_gamma   90.00
#
_symmetry.space_group_name_H-M   'P 1'
#
loop_
_entity.id
_entity.type
_entity.pdbx_description
1 polymer ?
#
loop_
_entity_poly.entity_id
_entity_poly.type
_entity_poly.pdbx_seq_one_letter_code
_entity_poly.pdbx_strand_id
1 'polypeptide(L)'
;MQDTPMRNDTAKQDYRAGFARVMWFAEQARQQGWRLTDRQLVREIIQRERAAHIREKSSLPLVGPDVHSAAWNRGQADALRTLLRSQRERYGI
;
A
#
# COMPACT_ATOMS: atom_id res chain seq x y z
N MET A 1 -20.88 -18.45 15.20
CA MET A 1 -20.38 -17.34 14.36
C MET A 1 -20.43 -17.80 12.91
N GLN A 2 -20.73 -16.93 11.96
CA GLN A 2 -20.57 -17.21 10.53
C GLN A 2 -19.47 -16.28 10.01
N ASP A 3 -18.31 -16.85 9.67
CA ASP A 3 -17.25 -16.10 9.00
C ASP A 3 -17.71 -15.75 7.58
N THR A 4 -18.06 -14.49 7.37
CA THR A 4 -18.65 -13.99 6.11
C THR A 4 -17.60 -13.98 4.99
N PRO A 5 -17.68 -14.86 3.96
CA PRO A 5 -16.66 -14.96 2.93
C PRO A 5 -16.48 -13.65 2.15
N MET A 6 -17.62 -13.00 1.87
CA MET A 6 -17.74 -11.71 1.19
C MET A 6 -16.84 -10.62 1.80
N ARG A 7 -16.63 -10.62 3.12
CA ARG A 7 -15.79 -9.63 3.82
C ARG A 7 -14.29 -9.86 3.56
N ASN A 8 -13.87 -11.12 3.43
CA ASN A 8 -12.50 -11.48 3.08
C ASN A 8 -12.19 -11.18 1.61
N ASP A 9 -13.14 -11.40 0.70
CA ASP A 9 -12.95 -11.07 -0.71
C ASP A 9 -12.88 -9.55 -0.96
N THR A 10 -13.70 -8.73 -0.29
CA THR A 10 -13.53 -7.26 -0.33
C THR A 10 -12.16 -6.83 0.18
N ALA A 11 -11.69 -7.36 1.32
CA ALA A 11 -10.37 -7.03 1.84
C ALA A 11 -9.22 -7.44 0.88
N LYS A 12 -9.37 -8.59 0.21
CA LYS A 12 -8.44 -9.10 -0.81
C LYS A 12 -8.44 -8.25 -2.09
N GLN A 13 -9.60 -7.73 -2.50
CA GLN A 13 -9.74 -6.77 -3.59
C GLN A 13 -9.08 -5.42 -3.25
N ASP A 14 -9.37 -4.88 -2.06
CA ASP A 14 -8.76 -3.64 -1.55
C ASP A 14 -7.22 -3.72 -1.50
N TYR A 15 -6.68 -4.81 -0.96
CA TYR A 15 -5.24 -5.05 -0.92
C TYR A 15 -4.61 -5.03 -2.32
N ARG A 16 -5.22 -5.76 -3.27
CA ARG A 16 -4.77 -5.80 -4.68
C ARG A 16 -4.82 -4.42 -5.33
N ALA A 17 -5.89 -3.66 -5.11
CA ALA A 17 -6.05 -2.33 -5.69
C ALA A 17 -5.04 -1.31 -5.10
N GLY A 18 -4.82 -1.34 -3.78
CA GLY A 18 -3.81 -0.53 -3.12
C GLY A 18 -2.38 -0.84 -3.61
N PHE A 19 -2.04 -2.12 -3.73
CA PHE A 19 -0.76 -2.58 -4.28
C PHE A 19 -0.57 -2.12 -5.74
N ALA A 20 -1.56 -2.39 -6.60
CA ALA A 20 -1.52 -2.03 -8.01
C ALA A 20 -1.40 -0.50 -8.22
N ARG A 21 -2.08 0.31 -7.40
CA ARG A 21 -2.02 1.78 -7.47
C ARG A 21 -0.61 2.32 -7.27
N VAL A 22 0.15 1.77 -6.30
CA VAL A 22 1.55 2.15 -6.07
C VAL A 22 2.45 1.67 -7.21
N MET A 23 2.29 0.42 -7.65
CA MET A 23 3.11 -0.12 -8.75
C MET A 23 2.90 0.65 -10.06
N TRP A 24 1.67 1.07 -10.36
CA TRP A 24 1.35 1.92 -11.51
C TRP A 24 2.05 3.28 -11.43
N PHE A 25 1.94 4.00 -10.30
CA PHE A 25 2.66 5.26 -10.11
C PHE A 25 4.18 5.09 -10.22
N ALA A 26 4.73 3.99 -9.72
CA ALA A 26 6.17 3.69 -9.80
C ALA A 26 6.64 3.27 -11.21
N GLU A 27 5.74 2.82 -12.07
CA GLU A 27 6.00 2.64 -13.51
C GLU A 27 6.00 3.98 -14.23
N GLN A 28 4.97 4.81 -14.01
CA GLN A 28 4.89 6.17 -14.56
C GLN A 28 6.08 7.04 -14.15
N ALA A 29 6.52 6.98 -12.88
CA ALA A 29 7.71 7.66 -12.41
C ALA A 29 8.98 7.20 -13.15
N ARG A 30 9.17 5.88 -13.35
CA ARG A 30 10.32 5.33 -14.09
C ARG A 30 10.34 5.76 -15.56
N GLN A 31 9.17 5.87 -16.19
CA GLN A 31 9.06 6.37 -17.58
C GLN A 31 9.48 7.85 -17.71
N GLN A 32 9.40 8.64 -16.63
CA GLN A 32 9.90 10.01 -16.55
C GLN A 32 11.32 10.12 -15.97
N GLY A 33 12.01 8.99 -15.74
CA GLY A 33 13.32 8.95 -15.08
C GLY A 33 13.29 9.28 -13.58
N TRP A 34 12.11 9.47 -12.98
CA TRP A 34 11.95 9.81 -11.57
C TRP A 34 12.09 8.59 -10.66
N ARG A 35 12.76 8.78 -9.52
CA ARG A 35 13.01 7.73 -8.53
C ARG A 35 12.82 8.27 -7.10
N LEU A 36 12.01 7.58 -6.29
CA LEU A 36 11.99 7.76 -4.84
C LEU A 36 13.24 7.12 -4.23
N THR A 37 13.92 7.83 -3.34
CA THR A 37 15.04 7.30 -2.55
C THR A 37 14.59 6.26 -1.52
N ASP A 38 15.50 5.39 -1.06
CA ASP A 38 15.26 4.46 0.06
C ASP A 38 14.62 5.15 1.27
N ARG A 39 15.10 6.36 1.64
CA ARG A 39 14.57 7.12 2.78
C ARG A 39 13.13 7.59 2.56
N GLN A 40 12.76 7.96 1.34
CA GLN A 40 11.37 8.31 0.99
C GLN A 40 10.48 7.06 1.00
N LEU A 41 10.94 5.94 0.43
CA LEU A 41 10.20 4.67 0.45
C LEU A 41 9.95 4.18 1.88
N VAL A 42 10.97 4.16 2.74
CA VAL A 42 10.83 3.79 4.16
C VAL A 42 9.85 4.71 4.89
N ARG A 43 9.92 6.03 4.66
CA ARG A 43 8.97 7.00 5.26
C ARG A 43 7.53 6.75 4.79
N GLU A 44 7.31 6.38 3.53
CA GLU A 44 5.98 6.06 3.03
C GLU A 44 5.47 4.72 3.57
N ILE A 45 6.30 3.66 3.62
CA ILE A 45 5.94 2.36 4.22
C ILE A 45 5.40 2.57 5.64
N ILE A 46 6.13 3.29 6.49
CA ILE A 46 5.75 3.59 7.88
C ILE A 46 4.40 4.35 7.94
N GLN A 47 4.16 5.29 7.02
CA GLN A 47 2.87 6.01 6.96
C GLN A 47 1.71 5.10 6.56
N ARG A 48 1.90 4.21 5.58
CA ARG A 48 0.85 3.27 5.14
C ARG A 48 0.57 2.20 6.18
N GLU A 49 1.58 1.71 6.89
CA GLU A 49 1.40 0.82 8.04
C GLU A 49 0.69 1.51 9.21
N ARG A 50 1.04 2.76 9.53
CA ARG A 50 0.33 3.54 10.56
C ARG A 50 -1.13 3.81 10.16
N ALA A 51 -1.39 4.10 8.88
CA ALA A 51 -2.76 4.28 8.36
C ALA A 51 -3.56 2.97 8.43
N ALA A 52 -2.95 1.83 8.06
CA ALA A 52 -3.54 0.52 8.24
C ALA A 52 -3.86 0.28 9.72
N HIS A 53 -2.91 0.49 10.64
CA HIS A 53 -3.09 0.25 12.07
C HIS A 53 -4.15 1.15 12.74
N ILE A 54 -4.30 2.38 12.26
CA ILE A 54 -5.39 3.25 12.70
C ILE A 54 -6.74 2.70 12.19
N ARG A 55 -6.81 2.17 10.96
CA ARG A 55 -8.02 1.52 10.42
C ARG A 55 -8.28 0.12 11.01
N GLU A 56 -7.26 -0.60 11.48
CA GLU A 56 -7.35 -1.85 12.25
C GLU A 56 -8.04 -1.65 13.61
N LYS A 57 -7.87 -0.47 14.22
CA LYS A 57 -8.34 -0.14 15.57
C LYS A 57 -9.51 0.85 15.63
N SER A 58 -9.86 1.50 14.53
CA SER A 58 -10.91 2.51 14.52
C SER A 58 -12.28 1.90 14.22
N SER A 59 -13.26 2.20 15.07
CA SER A 59 -14.68 1.93 14.85
C SER A 59 -15.35 2.93 13.89
N LEU A 60 -14.61 3.94 13.38
CA LEU A 60 -15.16 4.94 12.47
C LEU A 60 -15.50 4.31 11.10
N PRO A 61 -16.72 4.53 10.57
CA PRO A 61 -17.12 3.96 9.29
C PRO A 61 -16.29 4.53 8.13
N LEU A 62 -16.17 3.74 7.05
CA LEU A 62 -15.45 4.15 5.84
C LEU A 62 -16.33 5.07 4.99
N VAL A 63 -16.41 6.36 5.38
CA VAL A 63 -17.26 7.36 4.71
C VAL A 63 -16.39 8.42 4.02
N GLY A 64 -16.45 8.44 2.69
CA GLY A 64 -15.76 9.42 1.83
C GLY A 64 -14.94 8.74 0.72
N PRO A 65 -14.75 9.39 -0.45
CA PRO A 65 -14.10 8.77 -1.61
C PRO A 65 -12.64 8.39 -1.37
N ASP A 66 -11.91 9.14 -0.54
CA ASP A 66 -10.50 8.90 -0.22
C ASP A 66 -10.30 7.96 1.00
N VAL A 67 -11.37 7.39 1.55
CA VAL A 67 -11.34 6.62 2.80
C VAL A 67 -11.05 5.14 2.55
N HIS A 68 -9.76 4.84 2.38
CA HIS A 68 -9.27 3.49 2.15
C HIS A 68 -9.26 2.60 3.42
N SER A 69 -9.50 1.30 3.23
CA SER A 69 -9.48 0.29 4.29
C SER A 69 -8.07 -0.06 4.79
N ALA A 70 -7.97 -0.79 5.90
CA ALA A 70 -6.69 -1.31 6.39
C ALA A 70 -5.98 -2.21 5.36
N ALA A 71 -6.74 -3.02 4.61
CA ALA A 71 -6.19 -3.94 3.62
C ALA A 71 -5.56 -3.20 2.42
N TRP A 72 -6.21 -2.15 1.91
CA TRP A 72 -5.65 -1.26 0.89
C TRP A 72 -4.33 -0.64 1.35
N ASN A 73 -4.28 -0.12 2.58
CA ASN A 73 -3.08 0.52 3.13
C ASN A 73 -1.92 -0.48 3.30
N ARG A 74 -2.19 -1.73 3.73
CA ARG A 74 -1.21 -2.83 3.70
C ARG A 74 -0.70 -3.11 2.28
N GLY A 75 -1.60 -3.16 1.29
CA GLY A 75 -1.23 -3.33 -0.12
C GLY A 75 -0.29 -2.24 -0.63
N GLN A 76 -0.54 -0.97 -0.27
CA GLN A 76 0.39 0.12 -0.58
C GLN A 76 1.76 -0.07 0.09
N ALA A 77 1.80 -0.47 1.37
CA ALA A 77 3.07 -0.72 2.08
C ALA A 77 3.90 -1.84 1.43
N ASP A 78 3.26 -2.94 1.01
CA ASP A 78 3.96 -4.09 0.41
C ASP A 78 4.43 -3.82 -1.03
N ALA A 79 3.72 -2.98 -1.79
CA ALA A 79 4.22 -2.46 -3.06
C ALA A 79 5.46 -1.59 -2.85
N LEU A 80 5.43 -0.65 -1.87
CA LEU A 80 6.58 0.19 -1.53
C LEU A 80 7.79 -0.63 -1.06
N ARG A 81 7.58 -1.71 -0.28
CA ARG A 81 8.62 -2.69 0.09
C ARG A 81 9.20 -3.41 -1.13
N THR A 82 8.36 -3.76 -2.10
CA THR A 82 8.80 -4.44 -3.33
C THR A 82 9.62 -3.51 -4.21
N LEU A 83 9.28 -2.22 -4.27
CA LEU A 83 10.09 -1.19 -4.90
C LEU A 83 11.43 -0.99 -4.16
N LEU A 84 11.43 -0.97 -2.82
CA LEU A 84 12.64 -0.84 -2.01
C LEU A 84 13.63 -1.99 -2.24
N ARG A 85 13.14 -3.24 -2.25
CA ARG A 85 13.93 -4.43 -2.60
C ARG A 85 14.51 -4.32 -4.02
N SER A 86 13.64 -4.08 -5.01
CA SER A 86 14.02 -3.92 -6.42
C SER A 86 15.02 -2.79 -6.66
N GLN A 87 15.02 -1.74 -5.83
CA GLN A 87 15.99 -0.64 -5.94
C GLN A 87 17.37 -1.05 -5.42
N ARG A 88 17.44 -1.76 -4.29
CA ARG A 88 18.71 -2.28 -3.75
C ARG A 88 19.32 -3.32 -4.68
N GLU A 89 18.49 -4.22 -5.21
CA GLU A 89 18.87 -5.24 -6.19
C GLU A 89 19.44 -4.64 -7.50
N ARG A 90 18.93 -3.48 -7.95
CA ARG A 90 19.32 -2.87 -9.23
C ARG A 90 20.41 -1.82 -9.17
N TYR A 91 20.52 -1.10 -8.06
CA TYR A 91 21.42 0.06 -7.93
C TYR A 91 22.48 -0.10 -6.82
N GLY A 92 22.45 -1.22 -6.09
CA GLY A 92 23.35 -1.51 -4.98
C GLY A 92 23.02 -0.72 -3.70
N ILE A 93 23.45 -1.25 -2.56
CA ILE A 93 24.75 -0.88 -1.97
C ILE A 93 25.45 -2.19 -1.58
#